data_AF-A0A855EJ85-F1
#
_entry.id   AF-A0A855EJ85-F1
#
_cell.length_a   1.000
_cell.length_b   1.000
_cell.length_c   1.000
_cell.angle_alpha   90.00
_cell.angle_beta   90.00
_cell.angle_gamma   90.00
#
_symmetry.space_group_name_H-M   'P 1'
#
loop_
_entity.id
_entity.type
_entity.pdbx_description
1 polymer ?
#
loop_
_entity_poly.entity_id
_entity_poly.type
_entity_poly.pdbx_seq_one_letter_code
_entity_poly.pdbx_strand_id
1 'polypeptide(L)'
;MVGSSTGQGKGNKRSTRRGGSHSGSDLFTEKFSPSPVNPDFSDPPNGEHSDSVGSFNQASYGLEGSQPSDVCSHNRTDAGTSDEYQQLKVLSMGRQKAVIKARREAKRVLRRDSRSHKQREEESVTSLVQMSGVEAIGMARDSRDMAPIVARNDAQAQYLNAIERKSLIFATGEAGCGKTWISAAKAAEALIHKDVDKIIVTRPVLQADEDLGFLPGDISEKFAPYFRPVYDVLVKRLGASFMQYCLRPEIGKVEIAPFAYMRGRTFENAVVILDEAQNVTAAQMKMFLTRLGENVTVIVNGDITQCDLPAGVKSGLSDALARFVEDEMVGIVQFTKDDCVRSALCQRTLNAYY
;
A
#
# COMPACT_ATOMS: atom_id res chain seq x y z
N MET A 1 -32.67 45.18 -43.68
CA MET A 1 -31.70 44.22 -44.26
C MET A 1 -31.84 42.95 -43.44
N VAL A 2 -32.50 41.86 -43.86
CA VAL A 2 -32.55 41.14 -45.17
C VAL A 2 -31.18 40.50 -45.49
N GLY A 3 -31.03 39.20 -45.79
CA GLY A 3 -31.99 38.06 -45.77
C GLY A 3 -31.92 37.20 -44.49
N SER A 4 -32.71 36.13 -44.25
CA SER A 4 -33.42 35.19 -45.16
C SER A 4 -32.44 34.21 -45.85
N SER A 5 -32.69 32.88 -45.98
CA SER A 5 -33.97 32.14 -45.98
C SER A 5 -33.85 30.65 -45.55
N THR A 6 -34.97 30.05 -45.11
CA THR A 6 -35.44 28.63 -45.31
C THR A 6 -34.48 27.41 -45.20
N GLY A 7 -34.88 26.23 -44.70
CA GLY A 7 -36.18 25.78 -44.15
C GLY A 7 -36.77 24.53 -44.85
N GLN A 8 -37.21 23.53 -44.06
CA GLN A 8 -37.85 22.25 -44.48
C GLN A 8 -36.94 21.23 -45.23
N GLY A 9 -37.22 19.91 -45.21
CA GLY A 9 -38.21 19.17 -44.43
C GLY A 9 -38.26 17.64 -44.70
N LYS A 10 -38.64 16.88 -43.66
CA LYS A 10 -39.02 15.44 -43.59
C LYS A 10 -38.95 14.56 -44.86
N GLY A 11 -38.20 13.46 -44.77
CA GLY A 11 -38.31 12.29 -45.67
C GLY A 11 -38.24 10.96 -44.92
N ASN A 12 -39.39 10.32 -44.65
CA ASN A 12 -39.47 9.03 -43.94
C ASN A 12 -39.88 7.91 -44.90
N LYS A 13 -39.06 6.86 -45.06
CA LYS A 13 -39.44 5.62 -45.76
C LYS A 13 -38.89 4.37 -45.07
N ARG A 14 -39.79 3.54 -44.56
CA ARG A 14 -39.56 2.09 -44.35
C ARG A 14 -39.30 1.40 -45.69
N SER A 15 -38.53 0.32 -45.66
CA SER A 15 -38.68 -0.81 -46.60
C SER A 15 -38.91 -2.09 -45.80
N THR A 16 -39.61 -3.08 -46.37
CA THR A 16 -40.00 -4.33 -45.69
C THR A 16 -40.06 -5.51 -46.66
N ARG A 17 -39.59 -6.70 -46.21
CA ARG A 17 -40.12 -8.07 -46.46
C ARG A 17 -39.11 -9.10 -45.92
N ARG A 18 -39.53 -10.04 -45.05
CA ARG A 18 -39.99 -11.44 -45.33
C ARG A 18 -38.89 -12.34 -45.92
N GLY A 19 -38.63 -13.56 -45.41
CA GLY A 19 -39.07 -14.18 -44.16
C GLY A 19 -39.23 -15.72 -44.21
N GLY A 20 -38.95 -16.40 -43.08
CA GLY A 20 -39.16 -17.84 -42.84
C GLY A 20 -37.96 -18.75 -43.16
N SER A 21 -37.88 -20.01 -42.66
CA SER A 21 -38.60 -20.65 -41.54
C SER A 21 -38.17 -22.12 -41.32
N HIS A 22 -37.53 -22.46 -40.20
CA HIS A 22 -37.42 -23.78 -39.53
C HIS A 22 -36.88 -23.48 -38.10
N SER A 23 -37.36 -24.02 -36.95
CA SER A 23 -37.70 -25.39 -36.52
C SER A 23 -36.44 -26.28 -36.38
N GLY A 24 -36.05 -26.77 -35.19
CA GLY A 24 -36.71 -26.63 -33.88
C GLY A 24 -35.81 -26.97 -32.68
N SER A 25 -36.47 -27.41 -31.60
CA SER A 25 -35.98 -27.83 -30.27
C SER A 25 -34.76 -28.78 -30.28
N ASP A 26 -33.92 -28.83 -29.23
CA ASP A 26 -34.25 -29.51 -27.96
C ASP A 26 -33.48 -29.00 -26.72
N LEU A 27 -34.03 -29.34 -25.54
CA LEU A 27 -33.45 -29.16 -24.20
C LEU A 27 -32.91 -30.51 -23.70
N PHE A 28 -31.65 -30.59 -23.27
CA PHE A 28 -31.19 -31.69 -22.40
C PHE A 28 -30.18 -31.25 -21.34
N THR A 29 -30.24 -31.92 -20.19
CA THR A 29 -29.56 -31.54 -18.94
C THR A 29 -28.99 -32.78 -18.25
N GLU A 30 -27.68 -32.97 -18.28
CA GLU A 30 -26.95 -33.98 -17.48
C GLU A 30 -25.76 -33.29 -16.79
N LYS A 31 -25.55 -33.38 -15.47
CA LYS A 31 -25.44 -34.52 -14.52
C LYS A 31 -24.09 -35.25 -14.59
N PHE A 32 -23.24 -34.95 -13.60
CA PHE A 32 -21.97 -35.64 -13.31
C PHE A 32 -22.11 -36.57 -12.10
N SER A 33 -21.66 -37.83 -12.22
CA SER A 33 -21.40 -38.80 -11.12
C SER A 33 -20.63 -40.04 -11.67
N PRO A 34 -19.94 -40.87 -10.86
CA PRO A 34 -18.53 -41.22 -11.20
C PRO A 34 -18.10 -42.72 -11.13
N SER A 35 -16.78 -42.96 -11.35
CA SER A 35 -15.97 -44.17 -11.00
C SER A 35 -16.14 -45.44 -11.89
N PRO A 36 -15.32 -46.53 -11.82
CA PRO A 36 -14.28 -46.90 -10.83
C PRO A 36 -12.94 -47.64 -11.28
N VAL A 37 -11.88 -47.52 -10.44
CA VAL A 37 -10.94 -48.56 -9.89
C VAL A 37 -9.93 -49.39 -10.74
N ASN A 38 -8.61 -49.15 -10.47
CA ASN A 38 -7.42 -50.03 -10.18
C ASN A 38 -7.04 -51.24 -11.09
N PRO A 39 -5.91 -52.00 -10.90
CA PRO A 39 -4.78 -51.97 -9.91
C PRO A 39 -3.36 -51.94 -10.61
N ASP A 40 -2.18 -52.40 -10.14
CA ASP A 40 -1.67 -53.13 -8.93
C ASP A 40 -0.11 -53.07 -8.76
N PHE A 41 0.44 -53.58 -7.64
CA PHE A 41 1.83 -54.06 -7.32
C PHE A 41 3.07 -53.13 -7.49
N SER A 42 4.18 -53.24 -6.71
CA SER A 42 4.53 -54.06 -5.51
C SER A 42 5.64 -53.41 -4.66
N ASP A 43 5.64 -53.68 -3.35
CA ASP A 43 6.48 -53.16 -2.25
C ASP A 43 7.39 -54.29 -1.65
N PRO A 44 8.05 -54.25 -0.46
CA PRO A 44 8.50 -53.17 0.46
C PRO A 44 10.03 -53.36 0.76
N PRO A 45 10.62 -53.44 1.99
CA PRO A 45 10.41 -52.76 3.30
C PRO A 45 11.70 -52.19 3.99
N ASN A 46 11.56 -51.26 4.96
CA ASN A 46 12.07 -51.31 6.36
C ASN A 46 12.32 -49.91 6.99
N GLY A 47 11.87 -49.70 8.24
CA GLY A 47 12.25 -48.55 9.09
C GLY A 47 11.09 -47.98 9.94
N GLU A 48 11.10 -48.25 11.25
CA GLU A 48 10.08 -47.85 12.25
C GLU A 48 10.23 -46.35 12.66
N HIS A 49 9.31 -45.66 13.37
CA HIS A 49 8.25 -46.01 14.34
C HIS A 49 7.00 -45.08 14.27
N SER A 50 5.98 -45.40 15.07
CA SER A 50 4.70 -44.69 15.29
C SER A 50 4.82 -43.51 16.30
N ASP A 51 3.82 -42.67 16.63
CA ASP A 51 2.42 -42.90 17.05
C ASP A 51 1.38 -41.89 16.51
N SER A 52 0.11 -42.05 16.89
CA SER A 52 -1.06 -41.77 16.04
C SER A 52 -2.10 -40.73 16.55
N VAL A 53 -2.96 -40.33 15.60
CA VAL A 53 -4.06 -39.36 15.65
C VAL A 53 -5.20 -39.75 16.62
N GLY A 54 -5.86 -38.77 17.24
CA GLY A 54 -6.96 -39.03 18.19
C GLY A 54 -8.00 -37.90 18.39
N SER A 55 -8.53 -37.35 17.29
CA SER A 55 -9.92 -36.90 17.08
C SER A 55 -10.61 -35.83 17.97
N PHE A 56 -11.49 -35.04 17.34
CA PHE A 56 -12.43 -34.15 18.01
C PHE A 56 -13.67 -34.91 18.51
N ASN A 57 -14.31 -34.41 19.57
CA ASN A 57 -15.75 -34.58 19.76
C ASN A 57 -16.36 -33.38 20.49
N GLN A 58 -17.60 -33.04 20.15
CA GLN A 58 -18.31 -31.86 20.65
C GLN A 58 -19.29 -32.27 21.76
N ALA A 59 -19.25 -31.59 22.91
CA ALA A 59 -20.12 -31.90 24.06
C ALA A 59 -20.78 -30.63 24.60
N SER A 60 -22.10 -30.69 24.79
CA SER A 60 -22.95 -29.56 25.17
C SER A 60 -23.69 -29.82 26.47
N TYR A 61 -23.23 -29.20 27.56
CA TYR A 61 -23.92 -29.07 28.84
C TYR A 61 -23.57 -27.68 29.42
N GLY A 62 -24.42 -26.99 30.17
CA GLY A 62 -25.74 -27.34 30.68
C GLY A 62 -25.96 -26.56 31.98
N LEU A 63 -26.61 -25.39 31.92
CA LEU A 63 -26.84 -24.54 33.08
C LEU A 63 -28.08 -25.01 33.85
N GLU A 64 -27.90 -25.96 34.75
CA GLU A 64 -28.89 -26.32 35.77
C GLU A 64 -28.46 -25.77 37.14
N GLY A 65 -29.44 -25.25 37.89
CA GLY A 65 -29.21 -24.66 39.21
C GLY A 65 -29.37 -25.68 40.33
N SER A 66 -28.37 -25.79 41.21
CA SER A 66 -28.50 -26.52 42.48
C SER A 66 -29.15 -25.64 43.55
N GLN A 67 -30.18 -26.17 44.22
CA GLN A 67 -30.81 -25.51 45.37
C GLN A 67 -29.94 -25.61 46.63
N PRO A 68 -30.12 -24.70 47.62
CA PRO A 68 -29.45 -24.83 48.90
C PRO A 68 -29.96 -26.05 49.67
N SER A 69 -29.07 -26.98 50.00
CA SER A 69 -29.35 -28.09 50.90
C SER A 69 -29.02 -27.68 52.34
N ASP A 70 -30.03 -27.51 53.19
CA ASP A 70 -29.83 -27.33 54.63
C ASP A 70 -29.21 -28.60 55.24
N VAL A 71 -27.98 -28.48 55.76
CA VAL A 71 -27.28 -29.56 56.47
C VAL A 71 -26.98 -29.10 57.89
N CYS A 72 -27.64 -29.73 58.86
CA CYS A 72 -27.46 -29.43 60.28
C CYS A 72 -26.06 -29.80 60.76
N SER A 73 -25.30 -28.80 61.23
CA SER A 73 -23.93 -28.99 61.72
C SER A 73 -23.92 -29.46 63.18
N HIS A 74 -23.82 -30.78 63.40
CA HIS A 74 -23.46 -31.31 64.72
C HIS A 74 -21.99 -31.03 65.03
N ASN A 75 -21.73 -30.16 66.00
CA ASN A 75 -20.37 -29.91 66.49
C ASN A 75 -19.81 -31.13 67.23
N ARG A 76 -18.73 -31.72 66.68
CA ARG A 76 -17.67 -32.36 67.47
C ARG A 76 -16.32 -31.82 67.00
N THR A 77 -15.49 -31.47 67.97
CA THR A 77 -14.21 -30.79 67.78
C THR A 77 -13.06 -31.77 67.93
N ASP A 78 -12.31 -32.00 66.85
CA ASP A 78 -10.96 -32.56 66.93
C ASP A 78 -9.94 -31.43 66.73
N ALA A 79 -9.15 -31.16 67.77
CA ALA A 79 -8.33 -29.95 67.91
C ALA A 79 -6.99 -30.00 67.14
N GLY A 80 -6.98 -30.58 65.92
CA GLY A 80 -5.77 -30.78 65.12
C GLY A 80 -5.79 -30.16 63.71
N THR A 81 -6.95 -29.78 63.17
CA THR A 81 -7.10 -29.47 61.72
C THR A 81 -7.21 -27.98 61.38
N SER A 82 -7.30 -27.08 62.36
CA SER A 82 -7.50 -25.64 62.12
C SER A 82 -6.29 -24.97 61.46
N ASP A 83 -5.07 -25.30 61.91
CA ASP A 83 -3.84 -24.62 61.46
C ASP A 83 -3.50 -24.95 60.01
N GLU A 84 -3.63 -26.20 59.55
CA GLU A 84 -3.41 -26.55 58.15
C GLU A 84 -4.38 -25.81 57.22
N TYR A 85 -5.67 -25.76 57.57
CA TYR A 85 -6.67 -25.02 56.81
C TYR A 85 -6.40 -23.50 56.81
N GLN A 86 -5.91 -22.94 57.91
CA GLN A 86 -5.51 -21.53 57.96
C GLN A 86 -4.26 -21.25 57.11
N GLN A 87 -3.23 -22.10 57.17
CA GLN A 87 -2.03 -21.97 56.33
C GLN A 87 -2.35 -22.11 54.83
N LEU A 88 -3.12 -23.13 54.43
CA LEU A 88 -3.55 -23.33 53.04
C LEU A 88 -4.37 -22.14 52.51
N LYS A 89 -5.25 -21.57 53.35
CA LYS A 89 -6.06 -20.39 52.99
C LYS A 89 -5.20 -19.12 52.83
N VAL A 90 -4.17 -18.93 53.65
CA VAL A 90 -3.19 -17.84 53.51
C VAL A 90 -2.34 -18.02 52.24
N LEU A 91 -1.86 -19.23 51.95
CA LEU A 91 -1.08 -19.54 50.74
C LEU A 91 -1.91 -19.32 49.46
N SER A 92 -3.18 -19.74 49.46
CA SER A 92 -4.13 -19.50 48.36
C SER A 92 -4.34 -17.99 48.12
N MET A 93 -4.63 -17.23 49.18
CA MET A 93 -4.78 -15.77 49.09
C MET A 93 -3.49 -15.05 48.65
N GLY A 94 -2.31 -15.57 49.01
CA GLY A 94 -1.01 -15.10 48.53
C GLY A 94 -0.87 -15.27 47.01
N ARG A 95 -1.15 -16.47 46.48
CA ARG A 95 -1.12 -16.76 45.04
C ARG A 95 -2.11 -15.90 44.26
N GLN A 96 -3.34 -15.75 44.75
CA GLN A 96 -4.35 -14.87 44.10
C GLN A 96 -3.91 -13.40 44.07
N LYS A 97 -3.36 -12.86 45.18
CA LYS A 97 -2.81 -11.50 45.22
C LYS A 97 -1.65 -11.31 44.25
N ALA A 98 -0.76 -12.30 44.10
CA ALA A 98 0.34 -12.26 43.14
C ALA A 98 -0.16 -12.20 41.68
N VAL A 99 -1.13 -13.05 41.31
CA VAL A 99 -1.75 -13.03 39.96
C VAL A 99 -2.44 -11.69 39.67
N ILE A 100 -3.16 -11.11 40.64
CA ILE A 100 -3.81 -9.80 40.49
C ILE A 100 -2.77 -8.67 40.35
N LYS A 101 -1.65 -8.73 41.08
CA LYS A 101 -0.53 -7.79 40.93
C LYS A 101 0.07 -7.88 39.53
N ALA A 102 0.47 -9.08 39.10
CA ALA A 102 1.05 -9.32 37.78
C ALA A 102 0.12 -8.87 36.64
N ARG A 103 -1.19 -9.15 36.73
CA ARG A 103 -2.18 -8.71 35.73
C ARG A 103 -2.37 -7.18 35.70
N ARG A 104 -2.25 -6.49 36.84
CA ARG A 104 -2.21 -5.02 36.89
C ARG A 104 -0.91 -4.44 36.33
N GLU A 105 0.20 -5.14 36.54
CA GLU A 105 1.54 -4.75 36.06
C GLU A 105 1.66 -4.88 34.53
N ALA A 106 1.28 -6.03 33.97
CA ALA A 106 1.18 -6.23 32.52
C ALA A 106 0.24 -5.21 31.85
N LYS A 107 -0.90 -4.89 32.47
CA LYS A 107 -1.84 -3.86 31.96
C LYS A 107 -1.35 -2.41 32.15
N ARG A 108 -0.27 -2.19 32.90
CA ARG A 108 0.48 -0.91 32.95
C ARG A 108 1.58 -0.87 31.89
N VAL A 109 2.29 -1.98 31.68
CA VAL A 109 3.31 -2.13 30.61
C VAL A 109 2.66 -1.92 29.25
N LEU A 110 1.62 -2.69 28.91
CA LEU A 110 0.83 -2.49 27.67
C LEU A 110 0.32 -1.06 27.49
N ARG A 111 -0.04 -0.35 28.58
CA ARG A 111 -0.48 1.06 28.53
C ARG A 111 0.65 2.08 28.41
N ARG A 112 1.90 1.71 28.73
CA ARG A 112 3.08 2.47 28.33
C ARG A 112 3.42 2.18 26.87
N ASP A 113 3.40 0.92 26.46
CA ASP A 113 3.74 0.51 25.10
C ASP A 113 2.76 1.08 24.06
N SER A 114 1.45 1.10 24.33
CA SER A 114 0.47 1.79 23.47
C SER A 114 0.64 3.32 23.44
N ARG A 115 1.32 3.91 24.43
CA ARG A 115 1.63 5.35 24.45
C ARG A 115 2.95 5.65 23.74
N SER A 116 3.99 4.85 23.98
CA SER A 116 5.26 4.99 23.26
C SER A 116 5.15 4.58 21.80
N HIS A 117 4.23 3.68 21.42
CA HIS A 117 3.92 3.41 20.01
C HIS A 117 3.30 4.64 19.34
N LYS A 118 2.24 5.22 19.92
CA LYS A 118 1.65 6.47 19.40
C LYS A 118 2.64 7.63 19.38
N GLN A 119 3.39 7.84 20.47
CA GLN A 119 4.41 8.88 20.51
C GLN A 119 5.50 8.63 19.47
N ARG A 120 5.91 7.39 19.21
CA ARG A 120 6.84 7.09 18.11
C ARG A 120 6.25 7.33 16.74
N GLU A 121 4.98 6.97 16.48
CA GLU A 121 4.31 7.28 15.22
C GLU A 121 4.19 8.80 15.00
N GLU A 122 3.89 9.55 16.07
CA GLU A 122 3.83 11.02 16.07
C GLU A 122 5.24 11.65 15.91
N GLU A 123 6.26 11.14 16.63
CA GLU A 123 7.66 11.56 16.57
C GLU A 123 8.28 11.29 15.18
N SER A 124 8.04 10.10 14.63
CA SER A 124 8.46 9.64 13.31
C SER A 124 7.93 10.57 12.21
N VAL A 125 6.70 11.08 12.32
CA VAL A 125 6.18 12.13 11.43
C VAL A 125 6.84 13.49 11.70
N THR A 126 7.11 13.87 12.95
CA THR A 126 7.84 15.13 13.25
C THR A 126 9.29 15.15 12.79
N SER A 127 9.94 14.00 12.57
CA SER A 127 11.33 13.95 12.08
C SER A 127 11.49 14.60 10.69
N LEU A 128 10.55 14.32 9.78
CA LEU A 128 10.43 14.97 8.45
C LEU A 128 10.24 16.48 8.56
N VAL A 129 9.72 16.97 9.70
CA VAL A 129 9.53 18.40 10.00
C VAL A 129 10.80 19.02 10.55
N GLN A 130 11.54 18.33 11.42
CA GLN A 130 12.83 18.81 11.93
C GLN A 130 13.88 18.96 10.82
N MET A 131 13.82 18.09 9.79
CA MET A 131 14.61 18.20 8.56
C MET A 131 14.30 19.44 7.69
N SER A 132 13.42 20.36 8.12
CA SER A 132 13.15 21.63 7.43
C SER A 132 14.02 22.80 7.91
N GLY A 133 14.58 22.75 9.13
CA GLY A 133 15.43 23.81 9.68
C GLY A 133 14.77 25.18 9.89
N VAL A 134 13.43 25.27 9.84
CA VAL A 134 12.70 26.54 9.93
C VAL A 134 12.50 26.96 11.38
N GLU A 135 13.44 27.74 11.92
CA GLU A 135 13.11 28.63 13.04
C GLU A 135 12.04 29.64 12.58
N ALA A 136 10.93 29.74 13.32
CA ALA A 136 9.74 30.47 12.89
C ALA A 136 9.85 32.00 13.07
N ILE A 137 10.87 32.61 12.46
CA ILE A 137 11.12 34.05 12.49
C ILE A 137 10.19 34.79 11.50
N GLY A 138 8.96 35.03 11.95
CA GLY A 138 7.98 35.89 11.27
C GLY A 138 6.95 35.14 10.43
N MET A 139 5.71 35.66 10.43
CA MET A 139 4.57 35.06 9.73
C MET A 139 4.56 35.40 8.23
N ALA A 140 5.53 34.86 7.48
CA ALA A 140 5.39 34.79 6.03
C ALA A 140 4.17 33.93 5.68
N ARG A 141 3.34 34.39 4.74
CA ARG A 141 2.31 33.52 4.13
C ARG A 141 3.01 32.48 3.27
N ASP A 142 2.71 31.20 3.48
CA ASP A 142 3.20 30.08 2.66
C ASP A 142 3.02 30.38 1.16
N SER A 143 4.13 30.65 0.47
CA SER A 143 4.14 31.00 -0.95
C SER A 143 4.03 29.73 -1.80
N ARG A 144 2.80 29.23 -1.96
CA ARG A 144 2.48 28.13 -2.89
C ARG A 144 2.89 28.51 -4.30
N ASP A 145 3.65 27.64 -4.95
CA ASP A 145 3.95 27.77 -6.38
C ASP A 145 2.73 27.33 -7.21
N MET A 146 1.86 28.30 -7.49
CA MET A 146 0.67 28.15 -8.33
C MET A 146 0.96 28.34 -9.83
N ALA A 147 2.23 28.37 -10.26
CA ALA A 147 2.55 28.45 -11.69
C ALA A 147 2.01 27.22 -12.45
N PRO A 148 1.62 27.36 -13.73
CA PRO A 148 1.23 26.21 -14.55
C PRO A 148 2.41 25.25 -14.72
N ILE A 149 2.13 23.95 -14.73
CA ILE A 149 3.14 22.92 -15.00
C ILE A 149 3.35 22.86 -16.52
N VAL A 150 4.35 23.59 -17.01
CA VAL A 150 4.66 23.71 -18.44
C VAL A 150 5.78 22.74 -18.82
N ALA A 151 5.50 21.87 -19.79
CA ALA A 151 6.50 21.02 -20.44
C ALA A 151 7.54 21.85 -21.19
N ARG A 152 8.80 21.40 -21.18
CA ARG A 152 9.92 22.07 -21.86
C ARG A 152 10.36 21.38 -23.15
N ASN A 153 9.83 20.19 -23.43
CA ASN A 153 10.03 19.39 -24.64
C ASN A 153 8.80 18.49 -24.86
N ASP A 154 8.75 17.84 -26.03
CA ASP A 154 7.57 17.06 -26.44
C ASP A 154 7.37 15.80 -25.58
N ALA A 155 8.44 15.15 -25.08
CA ALA A 155 8.31 14.01 -24.17
C ALA A 155 7.67 14.41 -22.82
N GLN A 156 8.02 15.58 -22.27
CA GLN A 156 7.33 16.12 -21.08
C GLN A 156 5.87 16.48 -21.39
N ALA A 157 5.56 16.95 -22.59
CA ALA A 157 4.18 17.25 -22.99
C ALA A 157 3.35 15.97 -23.16
N GLN A 158 3.92 14.91 -23.73
CA GLN A 158 3.31 13.58 -23.78
C GLN A 158 3.07 13.01 -22.38
N TYR A 159 4.05 13.15 -21.47
CA TYR A 159 3.93 12.69 -20.08
C TYR A 159 2.85 13.43 -19.27
N LEU A 160 2.71 14.75 -19.43
CA LEU A 160 1.60 15.50 -18.85
C LEU A 160 0.25 15.02 -19.39
N ASN A 161 0.12 14.87 -20.71
CA ASN A 161 -1.10 14.36 -21.33
C ASN A 161 -1.40 12.91 -20.92
N ALA A 162 -0.39 12.09 -20.63
CA ALA A 162 -0.58 10.74 -20.11
C ALA A 162 -1.14 10.78 -18.67
N ILE A 163 -0.53 11.55 -17.77
CA ILE A 163 -1.00 11.70 -16.37
C ILE A 163 -2.44 12.24 -16.32
N GLU A 164 -2.83 13.12 -17.24
CA GLU A 164 -4.17 13.72 -17.29
C GLU A 164 -5.25 12.82 -17.93
N ARG A 165 -4.88 11.73 -18.61
CA ARG A 165 -5.81 10.93 -19.43
C ARG A 165 -5.74 9.41 -19.21
N LYS A 166 -4.80 8.93 -18.41
CA LYS A 166 -4.51 7.49 -18.21
C LYS A 166 -4.59 7.13 -16.73
N SER A 167 -5.04 5.91 -16.44
CA SER A 167 -5.08 5.37 -15.09
C SER A 167 -3.77 4.70 -14.68
N LEU A 168 -2.96 4.26 -15.66
CA LEU A 168 -1.64 3.66 -15.45
C LEU A 168 -0.62 4.26 -16.43
N ILE A 169 0.44 4.86 -15.92
CA ILE A 169 1.50 5.51 -16.69
C ILE A 169 2.83 4.86 -16.35
N PHE A 170 3.53 4.30 -17.34
CA PHE A 170 4.92 3.87 -17.21
C PHE A 170 5.85 4.91 -17.86
N ALA A 171 6.71 5.54 -17.07
CA ALA A 171 7.65 6.56 -17.54
C ALA A 171 9.10 6.12 -17.30
N THR A 172 9.81 5.83 -18.40
CA THR A 172 11.20 5.37 -18.39
C THR A 172 12.13 6.38 -19.09
N GLY A 173 13.40 6.39 -18.71
CA GLY A 173 14.46 7.23 -19.29
C GLY A 173 15.33 7.84 -18.20
N GLU A 174 16.27 8.72 -18.56
CA GLU A 174 17.33 9.13 -17.63
C GLU A 174 16.91 10.02 -16.45
N ALA A 175 17.85 10.17 -15.51
CA ALA A 175 17.76 11.15 -14.42
C ALA A 175 17.81 12.59 -14.97
N GLY A 176 16.88 13.45 -14.57
CA GLY A 176 16.80 14.84 -15.05
C GLY A 176 15.85 15.09 -16.23
N CYS A 177 15.19 14.06 -16.78
CA CYS A 177 14.07 14.24 -17.70
C CYS A 177 12.81 14.85 -17.05
N GLY A 178 12.79 14.99 -15.71
CA GLY A 178 11.74 15.66 -14.94
C GLY A 178 10.64 14.74 -14.39
N LYS A 179 10.69 13.43 -14.67
CA LYS A 179 9.68 12.40 -14.31
C LYS A 179 9.07 12.59 -12.91
N THR A 180 9.90 12.44 -11.86
CA THR A 180 9.55 12.57 -10.44
C THR A 180 8.93 13.94 -10.09
N TRP A 181 9.50 15.01 -10.65
CA TRP A 181 9.05 16.38 -10.37
C TRP A 181 7.66 16.63 -10.96
N ILE A 182 7.45 16.24 -12.23
CA ILE A 182 6.18 16.41 -12.93
C ILE A 182 5.08 15.55 -12.27
N SER A 183 5.35 14.28 -11.93
CA SER A 183 4.37 13.43 -11.25
C SER A 183 3.97 13.97 -9.89
N ALA A 184 4.93 14.41 -9.07
CA ALA A 184 4.65 15.01 -7.78
C ALA A 184 3.87 16.33 -7.91
N ALA A 185 4.21 17.16 -8.90
CA ALA A 185 3.53 18.43 -9.13
C ALA A 185 2.07 18.25 -9.61
N LYS A 186 1.80 17.27 -10.50
CA LYS A 186 0.44 16.90 -10.92
C LYS A 186 -0.37 16.22 -9.82
N ALA A 187 0.26 15.37 -8.99
CA ALA A 187 -0.40 14.76 -7.84
C ALA A 187 -0.86 15.83 -6.82
N ALA A 188 -0.01 16.82 -6.52
CA ALA A 188 -0.37 17.96 -5.68
C ALA A 188 -1.51 18.80 -6.27
N GLU A 189 -1.53 18.98 -7.59
CA GLU A 189 -2.60 19.69 -8.29
C GLU A 189 -3.95 18.96 -8.17
N ALA A 190 -3.99 17.65 -8.43
CA ALA A 190 -5.19 16.83 -8.26
C ALA A 190 -5.73 16.82 -6.82
N LEU A 191 -4.84 16.81 -5.81
CA LEU A 191 -5.22 16.91 -4.39
C LEU A 191 -5.75 18.32 -4.01
N ILE A 192 -5.26 19.38 -4.67
CA ILE A 192 -5.75 20.76 -4.49
C ILE A 192 -7.15 20.92 -5.10
N HIS A 193 -7.37 20.38 -6.31
CA HIS A 193 -8.66 20.42 -7.00
C HIS A 193 -9.70 19.45 -6.40
N LYS A 194 -9.24 18.45 -5.64
CA LYS A 194 -10.03 17.35 -5.03
C LYS A 194 -10.52 16.32 -6.05
N ASP A 195 -9.77 16.14 -7.14
CA ASP A 195 -9.98 15.04 -8.08
C ASP A 195 -9.62 13.69 -7.43
N VAL A 196 -8.71 13.73 -6.44
CA VAL A 196 -8.35 12.62 -5.56
C VAL A 196 -8.41 13.02 -4.08
N ASP A 197 -8.66 12.04 -3.22
CA ASP A 197 -8.62 12.21 -1.77
C ASP A 197 -7.19 12.16 -1.21
N LYS A 198 -6.29 11.41 -1.88
CA LYS A 198 -4.96 11.03 -1.37
C LYS A 198 -3.86 11.05 -2.44
N ILE A 199 -2.64 11.38 -2.02
CA ILE A 199 -1.39 11.08 -2.74
C ILE A 199 -0.64 9.99 -1.95
N ILE A 200 -0.20 8.93 -2.64
CA ILE A 200 0.69 7.91 -2.09
C ILE A 200 2.00 7.95 -2.88
N VAL A 201 3.12 8.13 -2.19
CA VAL A 201 4.47 8.11 -2.77
C VAL A 201 5.22 6.92 -2.20
N THR A 202 5.80 6.11 -3.08
CA THR A 202 6.59 4.96 -2.67
C THR A 202 7.80 4.74 -3.59
N ARG A 203 8.83 4.13 -3.02
CA ARG A 203 10.14 3.88 -3.66
C ARG A 203 10.68 2.55 -3.11
N PRO A 204 11.29 1.68 -3.93
CA PRO A 204 11.97 0.51 -3.42
C PRO A 204 13.15 0.92 -2.55
N VAL A 205 13.39 0.13 -1.51
CA VAL A 205 14.59 0.25 -0.69
C VAL A 205 15.60 -0.75 -1.23
N LEU A 206 16.70 -0.24 -1.74
CA LEU A 206 17.93 -1.00 -1.90
C LEU A 206 18.70 -0.96 -0.58
N GLN A 207 19.43 -2.03 -0.26
CA GLN A 207 20.63 -1.86 0.57
C GLN A 207 21.66 -1.15 -0.30
N ALA A 208 22.14 0.01 0.14
CA ALA A 208 23.42 0.52 -0.31
C ALA A 208 24.54 -0.33 0.32
N ASP A 209 25.79 -0.12 -0.08
CA ASP A 209 26.96 -0.81 0.49
C ASP A 209 27.14 -0.54 2.01
N GLU A 210 26.48 0.50 2.54
CA GLU A 210 26.28 0.72 3.97
C GLU A 210 24.94 0.12 4.43
N ASP A 211 25.00 -0.84 5.37
CA ASP A 211 23.82 -1.46 5.96
C ASP A 211 22.95 -0.40 6.66
N LEU A 212 21.69 -0.25 6.23
CA LEU A 212 20.78 0.80 6.70
C LEU A 212 20.51 0.75 8.22
N GLY A 213 20.90 -0.35 8.87
CA GLY A 213 20.94 -0.49 10.32
C GLY A 213 21.83 0.55 11.02
N PHE A 214 22.93 1.00 10.41
CA PHE A 214 23.94 1.86 11.05
C PHE A 214 23.54 3.33 11.23
N LEU A 215 22.65 3.87 10.39
CA LEU A 215 22.14 5.23 10.58
C LEU A 215 21.38 5.36 11.92
N PRO A 216 21.69 6.32 12.80
CA PRO A 216 20.90 6.53 14.01
C PRO A 216 19.52 7.11 13.67
N GLY A 217 18.48 6.61 14.33
CA GLY A 217 17.09 7.07 14.15
C GLY A 217 16.07 5.95 14.01
N ASP A 218 14.80 6.33 13.96
CA ASP A 218 13.67 5.46 13.62
C ASP A 218 13.71 5.02 12.14
N ILE A 219 12.93 3.99 11.80
CA ILE A 219 12.85 3.42 10.46
C ILE A 219 12.48 4.50 9.42
N SER A 220 11.56 5.41 9.73
CA SER A 220 11.17 6.49 8.81
C SER A 220 12.27 7.54 8.62
N GLU A 221 13.06 7.84 9.66
CA GLU A 221 14.16 8.82 9.62
C GLU A 221 15.25 8.37 8.63
N LYS A 222 15.57 7.07 8.67
CA LYS A 222 16.49 6.41 7.74
C LYS A 222 16.01 6.48 6.28
N PHE A 223 14.69 6.55 6.06
CA PHE A 223 14.10 6.61 4.72
C PHE A 223 13.82 8.03 4.20
N ALA A 224 13.74 9.03 5.07
CA ALA A 224 13.46 10.43 4.70
C ALA A 224 14.35 10.97 3.55
N PRO A 225 15.68 10.68 3.47
CA PRO A 225 16.52 11.17 2.38
C PRO A 225 16.07 10.70 0.99
N TYR A 226 15.66 9.44 0.85
CA TYR A 226 15.27 8.82 -0.43
C TYR A 226 13.98 9.42 -1.02
N PHE A 227 13.12 9.97 -0.17
CA PHE A 227 11.87 10.62 -0.55
C PHE A 227 11.95 12.15 -0.63
N ARG A 228 13.07 12.74 -0.18
CA ARG A 228 13.25 14.19 -0.10
C ARG A 228 12.95 14.94 -1.42
N PRO A 229 13.37 14.45 -2.62
CA PRO A 229 13.06 15.11 -3.88
C PRO A 229 11.56 15.22 -4.19
N VAL A 230 10.74 14.25 -3.76
CA VAL A 230 9.27 14.31 -3.92
C VAL A 230 8.67 15.22 -2.84
N TYR A 231 9.12 15.08 -1.59
CA TYR A 231 8.66 15.89 -0.47
C TYR A 231 8.82 17.40 -0.75
N ASP A 232 9.98 17.84 -1.23
CA ASP A 232 10.21 19.27 -1.51
C ASP A 232 9.29 19.82 -2.63
N VAL A 233 8.94 19.00 -3.63
CA VAL A 233 7.98 19.39 -4.69
C VAL A 233 6.56 19.49 -4.14
N LEU A 234 6.14 18.52 -3.32
CA LEU A 234 4.84 18.54 -2.65
C LEU A 234 4.74 19.73 -1.69
N VAL A 235 5.77 20.04 -0.90
CA VAL A 235 5.86 21.26 -0.07
C VAL A 235 5.73 22.52 -0.93
N LYS A 236 6.44 22.61 -2.07
CA LYS A 236 6.40 23.79 -2.95
C LYS A 236 5.00 24.05 -3.54
N ARG A 237 4.27 23.00 -3.92
CA ARG A 237 2.92 23.10 -4.53
C ARG A 237 1.81 23.27 -3.46
N LEU A 238 1.84 22.46 -2.41
CA LEU A 238 0.83 22.45 -1.35
C LEU A 238 1.03 23.58 -0.32
N GLY A 239 2.23 24.12 -0.18
CA GLY A 239 2.64 25.03 0.90
C GLY A 239 2.94 24.25 2.19
N ALA A 240 3.94 24.69 2.98
CA ALA A 240 4.47 23.91 4.09
C ALA A 240 3.38 23.56 5.12
N SER A 241 2.58 24.54 5.57
CA SER A 241 1.52 24.32 6.57
C SER A 241 0.47 23.30 6.13
N PHE A 242 0.16 23.23 4.84
CA PHE A 242 -0.84 22.28 4.32
C PHE A 242 -0.24 20.91 4.03
N MET A 243 1.01 20.82 3.55
CA MET A 243 1.75 19.56 3.49
C MET A 243 1.83 18.92 4.89
N GLN A 244 2.18 19.71 5.91
CA GLN A 244 2.19 19.26 7.30
C GLN A 244 0.82 18.80 7.79
N TYR A 245 -0.25 19.53 7.47
CA TYR A 245 -1.61 19.09 7.76
C TYR A 245 -1.93 17.72 7.11
N CYS A 246 -1.52 17.51 5.86
CA CYS A 246 -1.83 16.32 5.07
C CYS A 246 -1.04 15.06 5.44
N LEU A 247 0.18 15.20 5.98
CA LEU A 247 1.05 14.11 6.42
C LEU A 247 0.65 13.49 7.76
N ARG A 248 -0.17 14.17 8.58
CA ARG A 248 -0.56 13.66 9.90
C ARG A 248 -1.35 12.34 9.78
N PRO A 249 -1.09 11.32 10.62
CA PRO A 249 -1.73 10.01 10.49
C PRO A 249 -3.26 10.02 10.53
N GLU A 250 -3.88 10.96 11.25
CA GLU A 250 -5.34 11.11 11.34
C GLU A 250 -5.96 11.71 10.07
N ILE A 251 -5.15 12.34 9.22
CA ILE A 251 -5.56 12.99 7.97
C ILE A 251 -5.18 12.11 6.76
N GLY A 252 -3.94 11.61 6.74
CA GLY A 252 -3.45 10.63 5.76
C GLY A 252 -3.64 11.00 4.30
N LYS A 253 -3.67 12.30 3.97
CA LYS A 253 -3.91 12.82 2.60
C LYS A 253 -2.67 12.81 1.72
N VAL A 254 -1.49 12.89 2.32
CA VAL A 254 -0.22 12.60 1.67
C VAL A 254 0.46 11.53 2.48
N GLU A 255 0.84 10.44 1.83
CA GLU A 255 1.52 9.32 2.45
C GLU A 255 2.81 9.03 1.70
N ILE A 256 3.93 8.99 2.42
CA ILE A 256 5.26 8.78 1.84
C ILE A 256 5.87 7.59 2.59
N ALA A 257 5.98 6.44 1.93
CA ALA A 257 6.32 5.19 2.61
C ALA A 257 7.16 4.24 1.74
N PRO A 258 8.10 3.46 2.34
CA PRO A 258 8.86 2.43 1.63
C PRO A 258 7.96 1.40 0.93
N PHE A 259 8.39 0.87 -0.22
CA PHE A 259 7.60 -0.05 -1.04
C PHE A 259 7.03 -1.27 -0.29
N ALA A 260 7.72 -1.76 0.76
CA ALA A 260 7.23 -2.84 1.61
C ALA A 260 5.85 -2.56 2.24
N TYR A 261 5.56 -1.30 2.58
CA TYR A 261 4.31 -0.86 3.22
C TYR A 261 3.10 -0.91 2.26
N MET A 262 3.32 -1.10 0.97
CA MET A 262 2.22 -1.27 0.01
C MET A 262 1.54 -2.64 0.14
N ARG A 263 2.23 -3.64 0.71
CA ARG A 263 1.71 -5.01 0.85
C ARG A 263 0.47 -5.05 1.76
N GLY A 264 -0.58 -5.74 1.31
CA GLY A 264 -1.85 -5.89 2.03
C GLY A 264 -2.90 -4.81 1.76
N ARG A 265 -2.56 -3.74 1.02
CA ARG A 265 -3.43 -2.57 0.78
C ARG A 265 -4.16 -2.61 -0.56
N THR A 266 -5.15 -1.74 -0.73
CA THR A 266 -5.79 -1.38 -2.01
C THR A 266 -5.64 0.14 -2.19
N PHE A 267 -5.59 0.63 -3.43
CA PHE A 267 -5.48 2.06 -3.75
C PHE A 267 -6.76 2.55 -4.43
N GLU A 268 -7.48 3.47 -3.77
CA GLU A 268 -8.77 4.01 -4.19
C GLU A 268 -8.75 5.54 -4.01
N ASN A 269 -9.41 6.31 -4.91
CA ASN A 269 -9.44 7.79 -4.91
C ASN A 269 -8.05 8.44 -4.73
N ALA A 270 -7.03 7.96 -5.45
CA ALA A 270 -5.64 8.32 -5.17
C ALA A 270 -4.76 8.50 -6.41
N VAL A 271 -3.79 9.43 -6.34
CA VAL A 271 -2.60 9.37 -7.19
C VAL A 271 -1.52 8.57 -6.47
N VAL A 272 -1.02 7.51 -7.11
CA VAL A 272 0.02 6.62 -6.56
C VAL A 272 1.28 6.74 -7.41
N ILE A 273 2.37 7.23 -6.83
CA ILE A 273 3.67 7.36 -7.48
C ILE A 273 4.59 6.25 -6.95
N LEU A 274 5.02 5.37 -7.85
CA LEU A 274 6.12 4.44 -7.65
C LEU A 274 7.35 4.99 -8.36
N ASP A 275 8.32 5.50 -7.60
CA ASP A 275 9.58 6.03 -8.13
C ASP A 275 10.72 5.00 -8.02
N GLU A 276 11.76 5.12 -8.85
CA GLU A 276 12.82 4.12 -9.06
C GLU A 276 12.30 2.69 -9.36
N ALA A 277 11.23 2.58 -10.14
CA ALA A 277 10.56 1.34 -10.46
C ALA A 277 11.44 0.26 -11.11
N GLN A 278 12.61 0.62 -11.67
CA GLN A 278 13.60 -0.34 -12.15
C GLN A 278 14.11 -1.27 -11.05
N ASN A 279 14.16 -0.77 -9.80
CA ASN A 279 14.66 -1.46 -8.61
C ASN A 279 13.56 -2.24 -7.86
N VAL A 280 12.43 -2.47 -8.53
CA VAL A 280 11.35 -3.37 -8.12
C VAL A 280 11.46 -4.64 -8.98
N THR A 281 11.40 -5.84 -8.40
CA THR A 281 11.39 -7.09 -9.18
C THR A 281 10.06 -7.33 -9.90
N ALA A 282 10.03 -8.16 -10.94
CA ALA A 282 8.79 -8.53 -11.64
C ALA A 282 7.67 -9.06 -10.70
N ALA A 283 8.04 -9.86 -9.69
CA ALA A 283 7.08 -10.38 -8.70
C ALA A 283 6.52 -9.27 -7.78
N GLN A 284 7.36 -8.32 -7.38
CA GLN A 284 6.95 -7.14 -6.61
C GLN A 284 6.10 -6.17 -7.44
N MET A 285 6.44 -5.94 -8.71
CA MET A 285 5.66 -5.12 -9.63
C MET A 285 4.26 -5.71 -9.82
N LYS A 286 4.14 -7.03 -10.03
CA LYS A 286 2.85 -7.72 -10.02
C LYS A 286 2.11 -7.50 -8.69
N MET A 287 2.79 -7.68 -7.55
CA MET A 287 2.20 -7.48 -6.21
C MET A 287 1.67 -6.05 -5.96
N PHE A 288 2.20 -5.06 -6.67
CA PHE A 288 1.79 -3.64 -6.63
C PHE A 288 0.70 -3.29 -7.66
N LEU A 289 0.76 -3.83 -8.87
CA LEU A 289 -0.25 -3.62 -9.91
C LEU A 289 -1.54 -4.42 -9.68
N THR A 290 -1.53 -5.48 -8.85
CA THR A 290 -2.76 -6.15 -8.38
C THR A 290 -3.37 -5.47 -7.14
N ARG A 291 -3.17 -4.15 -6.96
CA ARG A 291 -3.67 -3.36 -5.81
C ARG A 291 -4.51 -2.16 -6.23
N LEU A 292 -4.70 -1.97 -7.52
CA LEU A 292 -5.38 -0.81 -8.09
C LEU A 292 -6.89 -1.01 -7.93
N GLY A 293 -7.54 -0.09 -7.23
CA GLY A 293 -8.99 -0.02 -7.06
C GLY A 293 -9.62 1.04 -7.96
N GLU A 294 -10.75 1.60 -7.53
CA GLU A 294 -11.49 2.60 -8.30
C GLU A 294 -10.86 4.00 -8.19
N ASN A 295 -11.00 4.81 -9.25
CA ASN A 295 -10.54 6.19 -9.33
C ASN A 295 -9.07 6.38 -8.87
N VAL A 296 -8.16 5.61 -9.49
CA VAL A 296 -6.73 5.64 -9.18
C VAL A 296 -5.92 6.04 -10.42
N THR A 297 -4.94 6.94 -10.23
CA THR A 297 -3.95 7.29 -11.25
C THR A 297 -2.58 6.84 -10.77
N VAL A 298 -1.98 5.88 -11.47
CA VAL A 298 -0.76 5.19 -11.05
C VAL A 298 0.39 5.57 -11.95
N ILE A 299 1.43 6.16 -11.38
CA ILE A 299 2.59 6.66 -12.12
C ILE A 299 3.80 5.85 -11.69
N VAL A 300 4.34 5.06 -12.61
CA VAL A 300 5.48 4.17 -12.42
C VAL A 300 6.69 4.77 -13.13
N ASN A 301 7.53 5.47 -12.37
CA ASN A 301 8.72 6.16 -12.85
C ASN A 301 9.97 5.31 -12.64
N GLY A 302 10.89 5.31 -13.60
CA GLY A 302 12.23 4.76 -13.38
C GLY A 302 13.18 4.97 -14.55
N ASP A 303 14.30 4.26 -14.49
CA ASP A 303 15.31 4.22 -15.55
C ASP A 303 15.82 2.78 -15.72
N ILE A 304 15.51 2.15 -16.85
CA ILE A 304 15.93 0.75 -17.13
C ILE A 304 17.47 0.61 -17.14
N THR A 305 18.20 1.70 -17.41
CA THR A 305 19.67 1.71 -17.46
C THR A 305 20.33 1.72 -16.08
N GLN A 306 19.61 2.14 -15.04
CA GLN A 306 20.10 2.26 -13.65
C GLN A 306 19.45 1.18 -12.75
N CYS A 307 19.50 -0.08 -13.21
CA CYS A 307 18.91 -1.23 -12.53
C CYS A 307 19.91 -1.88 -11.58
N ASP A 308 19.77 -1.60 -10.29
CA ASP A 308 20.66 -2.03 -9.19
C ASP A 308 20.29 -3.42 -8.62
N LEU A 309 19.38 -4.15 -9.28
CA LEU A 309 18.97 -5.48 -8.85
C LEU A 309 20.08 -6.52 -9.06
N PRO A 310 20.19 -7.56 -8.19
CA PRO A 310 21.18 -8.62 -8.33
C PRO A 310 21.14 -9.32 -9.69
N ALA A 311 22.32 -9.72 -10.19
CA ALA A 311 22.46 -10.35 -11.50
C ALA A 311 21.52 -11.57 -11.67
N GLY A 312 20.78 -11.60 -12.79
CA GLY A 312 19.78 -12.62 -13.09
C GLY A 312 18.35 -12.30 -12.59
N VAL A 313 18.16 -11.30 -11.74
CA VAL A 313 16.83 -10.86 -11.29
C VAL A 313 16.22 -9.89 -12.31
N LYS A 314 15.09 -10.26 -12.93
CA LYS A 314 14.42 -9.38 -13.91
C LYS A 314 13.74 -8.18 -13.24
N SER A 315 14.13 -6.98 -13.65
CA SER A 315 13.47 -5.72 -13.32
C SER A 315 11.99 -5.73 -13.69
N GLY A 316 11.15 -5.30 -12.76
CA GLY A 316 9.70 -5.21 -12.89
C GLY A 316 9.25 -4.08 -13.80
N LEU A 317 10.01 -2.99 -13.92
CA LEU A 317 9.75 -1.96 -14.93
C LEU A 317 9.96 -2.53 -16.35
N SER A 318 11.07 -3.24 -16.57
CA SER A 318 11.34 -3.93 -17.84
C SER A 318 10.32 -5.04 -18.13
N ASP A 319 9.88 -5.79 -17.11
CA ASP A 319 8.85 -6.82 -17.27
C ASP A 319 7.46 -6.23 -17.54
N ALA A 320 7.11 -5.08 -16.96
CA ALA A 320 5.85 -4.39 -17.23
C ALA A 320 5.82 -3.81 -18.65
N LEU A 321 6.88 -3.09 -19.07
CA LEU A 321 7.00 -2.52 -20.42
C LEU A 321 7.03 -3.56 -21.55
N ALA A 322 7.34 -4.82 -21.23
CA ALA A 322 7.25 -5.96 -22.15
C ALA A 322 5.90 -6.71 -22.11
N ARG A 323 4.97 -6.31 -21.24
CA ARG A 323 3.62 -6.93 -21.08
C ARG A 323 2.48 -5.99 -21.43
N PHE A 324 2.61 -4.72 -21.06
CA PHE A 324 1.61 -3.70 -21.35
C PHE A 324 1.82 -3.12 -22.74
N VAL A 325 0.71 -2.82 -23.40
CA VAL A 325 0.65 -2.06 -24.65
C VAL A 325 -0.10 -0.77 -24.33
N GLU A 326 0.19 0.31 -25.05
CA GLU A 326 -0.58 1.55 -24.93
C GLU A 326 -2.04 1.32 -25.39
N ASP A 327 -2.99 1.67 -24.54
CA ASP A 327 -4.43 1.57 -24.80
C ASP A 327 -5.15 2.82 -24.27
N GLU A 328 -6.47 2.80 -24.07
CA GLU A 328 -7.19 3.97 -23.54
C GLU A 328 -6.82 4.30 -22.08
N MET A 329 -6.51 3.30 -21.25
CA MET A 329 -6.21 3.43 -19.82
C MET A 329 -4.70 3.43 -19.50
N VAL A 330 -3.88 2.79 -20.32
CA VAL A 330 -2.42 2.64 -20.13
C VAL A 330 -1.65 3.59 -21.05
N GLY A 331 -0.78 4.41 -20.47
CA GLY A 331 0.21 5.20 -21.19
C GLY A 331 1.63 4.69 -20.93
N ILE A 332 2.45 4.68 -21.97
CA ILE A 332 3.89 4.44 -21.87
C ILE A 332 4.60 5.70 -22.39
N VAL A 333 5.63 6.15 -21.69
CA VAL A 333 6.43 7.32 -22.10
C VAL A 333 7.91 6.99 -21.95
N GLN A 334 8.64 7.15 -23.05
CA GLN A 334 10.06 6.86 -23.14
C GLN A 334 10.81 8.18 -23.36
N PHE A 335 11.47 8.67 -22.31
CA PHE A 335 12.33 9.84 -22.38
C PHE A 335 13.72 9.46 -22.88
N THR A 336 14.25 10.24 -23.81
CA THR A 336 15.59 10.08 -24.37
C THR A 336 16.63 10.88 -23.58
N LYS A 337 17.90 10.81 -24.00
CA LYS A 337 18.98 11.67 -23.48
C LYS A 337 18.73 13.15 -23.79
N ASP A 338 18.16 13.44 -24.96
CA ASP A 338 17.91 14.82 -25.41
C ASP A 338 16.75 15.48 -24.63
N ASP A 339 15.91 14.68 -23.97
CA ASP A 339 14.85 15.16 -23.08
C ASP A 339 15.36 15.58 -21.68
N CYS A 340 16.65 15.40 -21.37
CA CYS A 340 17.27 15.79 -20.11
C CYS A 340 17.46 17.31 -20.00
N VAL A 341 16.51 18.01 -19.38
CA VAL A 341 16.57 19.48 -19.19
C VAL A 341 17.50 19.89 -18.05
N ARG A 342 18.80 19.63 -18.25
CA ARG A 342 19.91 19.99 -17.37
C ARG A 342 20.44 21.40 -17.72
N SER A 343 21.11 22.08 -16.79
CA SER A 343 21.72 23.38 -17.07
C SER A 343 22.97 23.25 -17.96
N ALA A 344 23.34 24.29 -18.71
CA ALA A 344 24.53 24.27 -19.56
C ALA A 344 25.83 23.98 -18.79
N LEU A 345 25.90 24.39 -17.51
CA LEU A 345 27.01 24.01 -16.61
C LEU A 345 26.98 22.52 -16.30
N CYS A 346 25.81 21.96 -15.95
CA CYS A 346 25.66 20.52 -15.66
C CYS A 346 25.99 19.67 -16.90
N GLN A 347 25.51 20.05 -18.10
CA GLN A 347 25.89 19.41 -19.36
C GLN A 347 27.40 19.46 -19.60
N ARG A 348 28.04 20.62 -19.40
CA ARG A 348 29.50 20.76 -19.52
C ARG A 348 30.27 19.91 -18.50
N THR A 349 29.77 19.77 -17.28
CA THR A 349 30.36 18.90 -16.25
C THR A 349 30.25 17.43 -16.64
N LEU A 350 29.09 16.98 -17.14
CA LEU A 350 28.90 15.61 -17.61
C LEU A 350 29.88 15.27 -18.74
N ASN A 351 30.01 16.14 -19.75
CA ASN A 351 30.96 16.02 -20.86
C ASN A 351 32.45 16.18 -20.45
N ALA A 352 32.75 16.23 -19.15
CA ALA A 352 34.11 16.21 -18.59
C ALA A 352 34.38 14.96 -17.72
N TYR A 353 33.37 14.13 -17.48
CA TYR A 353 33.47 12.83 -16.78
C TYR A 353 33.10 11.64 -17.68
N TYR A 354 32.43 11.87 -18.81
CA TYR A 354 32.09 10.91 -19.86
C TYR A 354 32.75 11.28 -21.19
#